data_AF-A0AAU7UC08-F1
#
_entry.id   AF-A0AAU7UC08-F1
#
_cell.length_a   1.000
_cell.length_b   1.000
_cell.length_c   1.000
_cell.angle_alpha   90.00
_cell.angle_beta   90.00
_cell.angle_gamma   90.00
#
_symmetry.space_group_name_H-M   'P 1'
#
loop_
_entity.id
_entity.type
_entity.pdbx_description
1 polymer ?
#
loop_
_entity_poly.entity_id
_entity_poly.type
_entity_poly.pdbx_seq_one_letter_code
_entity_poly.pdbx_strand_id
1 'polypeptide(L)' 'MQWIDLYTATDPHPRRFDRLEAVRSYLKTVERLSEEAIARLLETGSVAPPLARRSYRLERPFLWS' A
#
# COMPACT_ATOMS: atom_id res chain seq x y z
N MET A 1 -13.95 8.36 -9.07
CA MET A 1 -12.53 8.13 -8.75
C MET A 1 -12.46 7.51 -7.37
N GLN A 2 -11.88 6.32 -7.22
CA GLN A 2 -11.69 5.67 -5.92
C GLN A 2 -10.30 6.02 -5.42
N TRP A 3 -10.23 6.67 -4.26
CA TRP A 3 -8.96 6.92 -3.58
C TRP A 3 -8.36 5.61 -3.07
N ILE A 4 -7.04 5.53 -2.99
CA ILE A 4 -6.33 4.42 -2.36
C ILE A 4 -5.52 5.00 -1.21
N ASP A 5 -5.85 4.58 -0.01
CA ASP A 5 -5.18 5.01 1.22
C ASP A 5 -4.12 3.98 1.60
N LEU A 6 -2.86 4.39 1.60
CA LEU A 6 -1.72 3.60 2.05
C LEU A 6 -1.34 4.00 3.47
N TYR A 7 -1.50 3.08 4.41
CA TYR A 7 -1.09 3.24 5.79
C TYR A 7 0.27 2.58 6.02
N THR A 8 1.07 3.20 6.87
CA THR A 8 2.34 2.64 7.37
C THR A 8 2.27 2.56 8.89
N ALA A 9 2.97 1.59 9.50
CA ALA A 9 2.95 1.41 10.95
C ALA A 9 3.35 2.65 11.79
N THR A 10 4.03 3.61 11.18
CA THR A 10 4.59 4.80 11.87
C THR A 10 3.82 6.08 11.59
N ASP A 11 2.90 6.09 10.63
CA ASP A 11 2.20 7.31 10.18
C ASP A 11 0.70 7.16 10.39
N PRO A 12 0.07 7.98 11.27
CA PRO A 12 -1.37 7.96 11.45
C PRO A 12 -2.14 8.51 10.24
N HIS A 13 -1.47 9.21 9.32
CA HIS A 13 -2.08 9.78 8.13
C HIS A 13 -1.80 8.91 6.89
N PRO A 14 -2.83 8.40 6.19
CA PRO A 14 -2.60 7.61 5.00
C PRO A 14 -2.05 8.48 3.87
N ARG A 15 -1.15 7.89 3.08
CA ARG A 15 -0.76 8.46 1.79
C ARG A 15 -1.83 8.10 0.77
N ARG A 16 -2.41 9.13 0.15
CA ARG A 16 -3.52 8.97 -0.80
C ARG A 16 -3.01 8.91 -2.23
N PHE A 17 -3.56 7.97 -2.98
CA PHE A 17 -3.29 7.81 -4.41
C PHE A 17 -4.61 7.71 -5.17
N ASP A 18 -4.61 8.18 -6.41
CA ASP A 18 -5.74 8.11 -7.33
C ASP A 18 -5.71 6.85 -8.22
N ARG A 19 -4.57 6.15 -8.28
CA ARG A 19 -4.35 4.97 -9.12
C ARG A 19 -3.34 3.98 -8.53
N LEU A 20 -3.49 2.69 -8.87
CA LEU A 20 -2.62 1.62 -8.37
C LEU A 20 -1.17 1.74 -8.85
N GLU A 21 -0.96 2.26 -10.06
CA GLU A 21 0.38 2.42 -10.62
C GLU A 21 1.20 3.40 -9.78
N ALA A 22 0.56 4.45 -9.28
CA ALA A 22 1.20 5.44 -8.40
C ALA A 22 1.57 4.82 -7.05
N VAL A 23 0.71 3.97 -6.49
CA VAL A 23 1.01 3.18 -5.27
C VAL A 23 2.22 2.29 -5.51
N ARG A 24 2.23 1.52 -6.61
CA ARG A 24 3.35 0.63 -6.96
C ARG A 24 4.66 1.39 -7.13
N SER A 25 4.65 2.49 -7.87
CA SER A 25 5.82 3.35 -8.06
C SER A 25 6.33 3.89 -6.72
N TYR A 26 5.44 4.40 -5.86
CA TYR A 26 5.80 4.90 -4.53
C TYR A 26 6.43 3.81 -3.65
N LEU A 27 5.81 2.63 -3.56
CA LEU A 27 6.30 1.52 -2.75
C LEU A 27 7.68 1.04 -3.21
N LYS A 28 7.92 1.06 -4.53
CA LYS A 28 9.20 0.66 -5.12
C LYS A 28 10.30 1.70 -4.94
N THR A 29 10.00 2.99 -5.14
CA THR A 29 11.05 4.03 -5.18
C THR A 29 11.28 4.67 -3.81
N VAL A 30 10.21 4.93 -3.05
CA VAL A 30 10.26 5.62 -1.76
C VAL A 30 10.44 4.63 -0.63
N GLU A 31 9.54 3.64 -0.51
CA GLU A 31 9.62 2.63 0.56
C GLU A 31 10.64 1.52 0.26
N ARG A 32 11.09 1.42 -1.00
CA ARG A 32 12.06 0.43 -1.49
C ARG A 32 11.68 -1.01 -1.15
N LEU A 33 10.38 -1.31 -1.23
CA LEU A 33 9.89 -2.68 -1.08
C LEU A 33 10.33 -3.55 -2.27
N SER A 34 10.53 -4.84 -1.99
CA SER A 34 10.74 -5.82 -3.05
C SER A 34 9.47 -5.98 -3.90
N GLU A 35 9.63 -6.43 -5.14
CA GLU A 35 8.49 -6.72 -6.01
C GLU A 35 7.55 -7.76 -5.38
N GLU A 36 8.09 -8.73 -4.63
CA GLU A 36 7.32 -9.72 -3.88
C GLU A 36 6.45 -9.09 -2.79
N ALA A 37 7.01 -8.19 -1.97
CA ALA A 37 6.26 -7.50 -0.92
C ALA A 37 5.18 -6.58 -1.50
N ILE A 38 5.47 -5.93 -2.63
CA ILE A 38 4.49 -5.13 -3.36
C ILE A 38 3.36 -6.01 -3.90
N ALA A 39 3.68 -7.11 -4.58
CA ALA A 39 2.69 -8.03 -5.10
C ALA A 39 1.78 -8.54 -3.98
N ARG A 40 2.37 -8.93 -2.85
CA ARG A 40 1.63 -9.37 -1.67
C ARG A 40 0.70 -8.28 -1.13
N LEU A 41 1.19 -7.06 -0.97
CA LEU A 41 0.39 -5.93 -0.50
C LEU A 41 -0.79 -5.63 -1.44
N LEU A 42 -0.58 -5.70 -2.76
CA LEU A 42 -1.64 -5.44 -3.74
C LEU A 42 -2.67 -6.56 -3.80
N GLU A 43 -2.26 -7.81 -3.54
CA GLU A 43 -3.14 -8.98 -3.51
C GLU A 43 -3.96 -9.06 -2.22
N THR A 44 -3.33 -8.88 -1.05
CA THR A 44 -3.99 -9.09 0.26
C THR A 44 -4.34 -7.82 1.01
N GLY A 45 -4.05 -6.66 0.44
CA GLY A 45 -4.30 -5.36 1.07
C GLY A 45 -3.40 -5.08 2.28
N SER A 46 -2.47 -5.97 2.64
CA SER A 46 -1.48 -5.73 3.68
C SER A 46 -0.23 -6.58 3.50
N VAL A 47 0.91 -6.07 4.01
CA VAL A 47 2.18 -6.79 4.13
C VAL A 47 2.91 -6.33 5.39
N ALA A 48 3.67 -7.22 6.03
CA ALA A 48 4.37 -6.98 7.27
C ALA A 48 5.71 -7.78 7.28
N PRO A 49 6.54 -7.67 8.34
CA PRO A 49 7.67 -8.58 8.49
C PRO A 49 7.25 -10.05 8.42
N PRO A 50 8.04 -10.93 7.77
CA PRO A 50 9.39 -10.69 7.27
C PRO A 50 9.49 -10.11 5.85
N LEU A 51 8.39 -10.02 5.09
CA LEU A 51 8.42 -9.54 3.69
C LEU A 51 8.72 -8.04 3.57
N ALA A 52 8.41 -7.26 4.60
CA ALA A 52 8.65 -5.83 4.66
C ALA A 52 9.27 -5.45 6.00
N ARG A 53 10.05 -4.35 6.04
CA ARG A 53 10.67 -3.85 7.28
C ARG A 53 9.65 -3.36 8.32
N ARG A 54 8.44 -3.00 7.87
CA ARG A 54 7.33 -2.51 8.68
C ARG A 54 6.00 -2.96 8.05
N SER A 55 4.91 -2.80 8.79
CA SER A 55 3.58 -3.10 8.28
C SER A 55 3.08 -1.99 7.34
N TYR A 56 2.46 -2.41 6.24
CA TYR A 56 1.75 -1.59 5.28
C TYR A 56 0.35 -2.13 5.07
N ARG A 57 -0.62 -1.24 4.87
CA ARG A 57 -2.02 -1.59 4.57
C ARG A 57 -2.56 -0.68 3.47
N LEU A 58 -3.32 -1.27 2.56
CA LEU A 58 -4.09 -0.54 1.56
C LEU A 58 -5.57 -0.61 1.92
N GLU A 59 -6.21 0.55 1.94
CA GLU A 59 -7.65 0.66 2.01
C GLU A 59 -8.16 1.33 0.73
N ARG A 60 -9.21 0.75 0.16
CA ARG A 60 -9.98 1.37 -0.93
C ARG A 60 -11.36 1.67 -0.35
N PRO A 61 -11.94 2.86 -0.56
CA PRO A 61 -13.29 3.14 -0.12
C PRO A 61 -14.21 2.13 -0.79
N PHE A 62 -14.82 1.27 0.03
CA PHE A 62 -15.82 0.31 -0.41
C PHE A 62 -16.98 1.08 -1.04
N LEU A 63 -17.15 0.97 -2.36
CA LEU A 63 -18.44 1.26 -2.97
C LEU A 63 -19.36 0.09 -2.61
N TRP A 64 -20.40 0.37 -1.83
CA TRP A 64 -21.53 -0.54 -1.70
C TRP A 64 -22.10 -0.72 -3.11
N SER A 65 -22.15 -1.97 -3.58
CA SER A 65 -22.86 -2.33 -4.81
C SER A 65 -24.35 -2.49 -4.53
#